data_AF-A0A8X6K837-F1
#
_entry.id   AF-A0A8X6K837-F1
#
_cell.length_a   1.000
_cell.length_b   1.000
_cell.length_c   1.000
_cell.angle_alpha   90.00
_cell.angle_beta   90.00
_cell.angle_gamma   90.00
#
_symmetry.space_group_name_H-M   'P 1'
#
loop_
_entity.id
_entity.type
_entity.pdbx_description
1 polymer ?
#
loop_
_entity_poly.entity_id
_entity_poly.type
_entity_poly.pdbx_seq_one_letter_code
_entity_poly.pdbx_strand_id
1 'polypeptide(L)'
;MTGWTLYTLEWDLMEHPPYMVPSDYYLFSRLHHDGIIFHSNDEVINEVGYFLDSRMPQYLAGGIEKLPKRKQTNVNLNGDFYPH
;
A
#
# COMPACT_ATOMS: atom_id res chain seq x y z
N MET A 1 -2.79 -22.55 -2.51
CA MET A 1 -1.43 -22.96 -2.90
C MET A 1 -0.35 -21.94 -2.52
N THR A 2 -0.69 -20.80 -1.91
CA THR A 2 0.25 -19.72 -1.52
C THR A 2 0.97 -19.98 -0.19
N GLY A 3 0.37 -20.73 0.74
CA GLY A 3 0.96 -21.00 2.05
C GLY A 3 2.27 -21.80 2.01
N TRP A 4 2.43 -22.72 1.06
CA TRP A 4 3.67 -23.50 0.90
C TRP A 4 4.84 -22.61 0.46
N THR A 5 4.62 -21.72 -0.50
CA THR A 5 5.66 -20.81 -0.99
C THR A 5 6.12 -19.83 0.08
N LEU A 6 5.18 -19.27 0.85
CA LEU A 6 5.52 -18.38 1.97
C LEU A 6 6.33 -19.11 3.05
N TYR A 7 5.95 -20.35 3.36
CA TYR A 7 6.69 -21.20 4.29
C TYR A 7 8.12 -21.49 3.81
N THR A 8 8.31 -21.79 2.52
CA THR A 8 9.65 -22.03 1.97
C THR A 8 10.54 -20.78 1.94
N LEU A 9 9.95 -19.58 1.95
CA LEU A 9 10.68 -18.32 2.01
C LEU A 9 10.99 -17.90 3.46
N GLU A 10 10.49 -18.64 4.45
CA GLU A 10 10.63 -18.33 5.89
C GLU A 10 10.13 -16.92 6.26
N TRP A 11 9.13 -16.41 5.52
CA TRP A 11 8.56 -15.09 5.78
C TRP A 11 7.51 -15.18 6.89
N ASP A 12 7.64 -14.29 7.87
CA ASP A 12 6.61 -14.13 8.89
C ASP A 12 5.37 -13.45 8.29
N LEU A 13 4.21 -14.05 8.53
CA LEU A 13 2.95 -13.55 8.01
C LEU A 13 2.27 -12.69 9.08
N MET A 14 2.29 -11.37 8.87
CA MET A 14 1.63 -10.46 9.77
C MET A 14 0.09 -10.55 9.61
N GLU A 15 -0.63 -10.69 10.73
CA GLU A 15 -2.09 -10.64 10.72
C GLU A 15 -2.59 -9.30 10.17
N HIS A 16 -3.53 -9.38 9.22
CA HIS A 16 -4.00 -8.22 8.48
C HIS A 16 -5.44 -7.86 8.87
N PRO A 17 -5.65 -6.80 9.68
CA PRO A 17 -7.00 -6.31 9.96
C PRO A 17 -7.58 -5.60 8.73
N PRO A 18 -8.92 -5.59 8.54
CA PRO A 18 -9.55 -4.91 7.40
C PRO A 18 -9.07 -3.46 7.27
N TYR A 19 -8.75 -3.01 6.05
CA TYR A 19 -8.49 -1.61 5.70
C TYR A 19 -7.20 -0.94 6.25
N MET A 20 -6.19 -1.71 6.69
CA MET A 20 -4.90 -1.17 7.17
C MET A 20 -3.70 -1.45 6.26
N VAL A 21 -3.91 -1.51 4.94
CA VAL A 21 -2.81 -1.76 4.00
C VAL A 21 -2.10 -0.45 3.65
N PRO A 22 -0.78 -0.30 3.88
CA PRO A 22 -0.02 0.89 3.46
C PRO A 22 -0.07 1.15 1.96
N SER A 23 -0.20 0.11 1.13
CA SER A 23 -0.40 0.28 -0.30
C SER A 23 -1.64 1.10 -0.58
N ASP A 24 -2.78 0.75 0.01
CA ASP A 24 -4.07 1.35 -0.31
C ASP A 24 -4.16 2.78 0.23
N TYR A 25 -3.80 2.97 1.50
CA TYR A 25 -3.99 4.27 2.13
C TYR A 25 -2.90 5.30 1.82
N TYR A 26 -1.73 4.88 1.32
CA TYR A 26 -0.59 5.76 1.10
C TYR A 26 -0.04 5.73 -0.32
N LEU A 27 0.25 4.54 -0.86
CA LEU A 27 0.89 4.42 -2.17
C LEU A 27 -0.12 4.67 -3.31
N PHE A 28 -1.19 3.89 -3.35
CA PHE A 28 -2.22 3.93 -4.38
C PHE A 28 -3.10 5.17 -4.26
N SER A 29 -3.35 5.67 -3.05
CA SER A 29 -4.03 6.96 -2.85
C SER A 29 -3.31 8.15 -3.49
N ARG A 30 -2.05 7.97 -3.90
CA ARG A 30 -1.24 8.99 -4.57
C ARG A 30 -0.88 8.61 -6.00
N LEU A 31 -1.12 7.36 -6.39
CA LEU A 31 -1.11 6.88 -7.77
C LEU A 31 -2.52 7.08 -8.36
N HIS A 32 -3.02 8.31 -8.30
CA HIS A 32 -4.28 8.67 -8.95
C HIS A 32 -3.97 9.26 -10.32
N HIS A 33 -4.23 8.45 -11.34
CA HIS A 33 -4.17 8.85 -12.74
C HIS A 33 -5.58 9.11 -13.28
N ASP A 34 -6.38 9.85 -12.52
CA ASP A 34 -7.77 10.13 -12.86
C ASP A 34 -7.84 10.84 -14.22
N GLY A 35 -8.51 10.21 -15.18
CA GLY A 35 -8.70 10.73 -16.54
C GLY A 35 -7.54 10.49 -17.51
N ILE A 36 -6.49 9.74 -17.11
CA ILE A 36 -5.43 9.34 -18.04
C ILE A 36 -5.86 8.10 -18.84
N ILE A 37 -5.71 8.16 -20.16
CA ILE A 37 -5.91 7.03 -21.06
C ILE A 37 -4.55 6.57 -21.53
N PHE A 38 -4.21 5.33 -21.23
CA PHE A 38 -3.02 4.66 -21.77
C PHE A 38 -3.42 3.86 -23.02
N HIS A 39 -2.60 3.94 -24.05
CA HIS A 39 -2.81 3.27 -25.33
C HIS A 39 -2.04 1.95 -25.47
N SER A 40 -1.15 1.66 -24.51
CA SER A 40 -0.40 0.41 -24.47
C SER A 40 -0.01 0.02 -23.05
N ASN A 41 0.35 -1.25 -22.86
CA ASN A 41 0.92 -1.72 -21.60
C ASN A 41 2.26 -1.05 -21.28
N ASP A 42 3.06 -0.75 -22.31
CA ASP A 42 4.37 -0.11 -22.13
C ASP A 42 4.22 1.29 -21.54
N GLU A 43 3.19 2.04 -21.94
CA GLU A 43 2.89 3.34 -21.34
C GLU A 43 2.53 3.22 -19.85
N VAL A 44 1.74 2.21 -19.47
CA VAL A 44 1.40 1.95 -18.07
C VAL A 44 2.65 1.58 -17.26
N ILE A 45 3.49 0.68 -17.80
CA ILE A 45 4.72 0.24 -17.14
C ILE A 45 5.68 1.43 -16.94
N ASN A 46 5.86 2.25 -17.97
CA ASN A 46 6.74 3.42 -17.91
C ASN A 46 6.23 4.46 -16.91
N GLU A 47 4.93 4.76 -16.90
CA GLU A 47 4.34 5.72 -15.97
C GLU A 47 4.44 5.24 -14.53
N VAL A 48 4.15 3.97 -14.25
CA VAL A 48 4.29 3.39 -12.91
C VAL A 48 5.77 3.37 -12.48
N GLY A 49 6.68 3.02 -13.40
CA GLY A 49 8.12 3.07 -13.15
C GLY A 49 8.58 4.48 -12.78
N TYR A 50 8.21 5.47 -13.60
CA TYR A 50 8.51 6.88 -13.33
C TYR A 50 7.92 7.35 -11.99
N PHE A 51 6.67 6.98 -11.70
CA PHE A 51 6.04 7.30 -10.42
C PHE A 51 6.87 6.77 -9.25
N LEU A 52 7.27 5.50 -9.28
CA LEU A 52 8.03 4.86 -8.21
C LEU A 52 9.44 5.46 -8.08
N ASP A 53 10.14 5.65 -9.19
CA ASP A 53 11.50 6.21 -9.24
C ASP A 53 11.54 7.67 -8.77
N SER A 54 10.46 8.42 -8.99
CA SER A 54 10.33 9.80 -8.51
C SER A 54 10.19 9.91 -6.98
N ARG A 55 9.89 8.81 -6.28
CA ARG A 55 9.71 8.83 -4.82
C ARG A 55 11.03 8.58 -4.12
N MET A 56 11.40 9.50 -3.22
CA MET A 56 12.52 9.26 -2.31
C MET A 56 12.21 8.05 -1.41
N PRO A 57 13.21 7.24 -0.99
CA PRO A 57 13.00 6.13 -0.06
C PRO A 57 12.23 6.52 1.22
N GLN A 58 12.47 7.74 1.70
CA GLN A 58 11.81 8.37 2.85
C GLN A 58 10.28 8.48 2.67
N TYR A 59 9.82 8.64 1.44
CA TYR A 59 8.39 8.69 1.12
C TYR A 59 7.73 7.34 1.40
N LEU A 60 8.32 6.24 0.92
CA LEU A 60 7.79 4.88 1.18
C LEU A 60 7.83 4.55 2.68
N ALA A 61 8.92 4.92 3.36
CA ALA A 61 9.03 4.80 4.81
C ALA A 61 7.89 5.53 5.53
N GLY A 62 7.55 6.76 5.11
CA GLY A 62 6.46 7.54 5.70
C GLY A 62 5.06 6.89 5.59
N GLY A 63 4.85 5.99 4.62
CA GLY A 63 3.63 5.17 4.55
C GLY A 63 3.60 4.07 5.61
N ILE A 64 4.72 3.37 5.79
CA ILE A 64 4.91 2.29 6.76
C ILE A 64 4.89 2.84 8.20
N GLU A 65 5.56 3.96 8.46
CA GLU A 65 5.63 4.60 9.78
C GLU A 65 4.26 5.08 10.30
N LYS A 66 3.27 5.25 9.42
CA LYS A 66 1.89 5.58 9.82
C LYS A 66 1.12 4.39 10.36
N LEU A 67 1.61 3.17 10.16
CA LEU A 67 0.91 1.93 10.51
C LEU A 67 0.62 1.80 12.01
N PRO A 68 1.57 2.07 12.94
CA PRO A 68 1.27 2.02 14.39
C PRO A 68 0.16 2.99 14.80
N LYS A 69 0.19 4.22 14.29
CA LYS A 69 -0.84 5.23 14.59
C LYS A 69 -2.21 4.80 14.09
N ARG A 70 -2.29 4.28 12.86
CA ARG A 70 -3.54 3.79 12.27
C ARG A 70 -4.12 2.59 13.01
N LYS A 71 -3.25 1.64 13.41
CA LYS A 71 -3.64 0.50 14.25
C LYS A 71 -4.24 0.98 15.58
N GLN A 72 -3.57 1.91 16.26
CA GLN A 72 -4.08 2.47 17.53
C GLN A 72 -5.44 3.15 17.35
N THR A 73 -5.62 3.92 16.28
CA THR A 73 -6.89 4.59 16.03
C THR A 73 -8.01 3.60 15.72
N ASN A 74 -7.78 2.53 14.95
CA ASN A 74 -8.81 1.52 14.71
C ASN A 74 -9.24 0.81 16.00
N VAL A 75 -8.29 0.52 16.90
CA VAL A 75 -8.60 0.01 18.25
C VAL A 75 -9.49 1.00 19.01
N ASN A 76 -9.15 2.30 18.97
CA ASN A 76 -9.93 3.34 19.66
C ASN A 76 -11.34 3.55 19.06
N LEU A 77 -11.54 3.19 17.79
CA LEU A 77 -12.83 3.25 17.10
C LEU A 77 -13.60 1.93 17.20
N ASN A 78 -13.16 0.97 18.02
CA ASN A 78 -13.77 -0.36 18.13
C ASN A 78 -13.94 -1.08 16.77
N GLY A 79 -13.03 -0.84 15.82
CA GLY A 79 -13.11 -1.39 14.47
C GLY A 79 -13.96 -0.60 13.49
N ASP A 80 -14.61 0.49 13.90
CA ASP A 80 -15.36 1.36 12.98
C ASP A 80 -14.44 2.07 11.98
N PHE A 81 -15.02 2.36 10.81
CA PHE A 81 -14.32 2.95 9.68
C PHE A 81 -13.82 4.36 10.01
N TYR A 82 -12.60 4.66 9.57
CA TYR A 82 -11.99 5.98 9.65
C TYR A 82 -12.79 6.97 8.78
N PRO A 83 -13.42 8.03 9.30
CA PRO A 83 -13.88 9.11 8.43
C PRO A 83 -12.64 9.80 7.88
N HIS A 84 -12.53 9.81 6.55
CA HIS A 84 -11.46 10.47 5.80
C HIS A 84 -11.48 11.99 5.98
#